data_AF-N2BF76-F1
#
_entry.id   AF-N2BF76-F1
#
_cell.length_a   1.000
_cell.length_b   1.000
_cell.length_c   1.000
_cell.angle_alpha   90.00
_cell.angle_beta   90.00
_cell.angle_gamma   90.00
#
_symmetry.space_group_name_H-M   'P 1'
#
loop_
_entity.id
_entity.type
_entity.pdbx_description
1 polymer ?
#
loop_
_entity_poly.entity_id
_entity_poly.type
_entity_poly.pdbx_seq_one_letter_code
_entity_poly.pdbx_strand_id
1 'polypeptide(L)'
;MEKEWSYDTVRSESEHIRKKRSGMCAGKLKCKVMLGMLAAAGAGMLLSGCGKKKEETLPEPEPQTVVEDTTPEEDETPDTLIEEETQIEEEDLHEGEAKSYLTGEWVNEKLAKRRPISCMIGNTDSALPQYGIGQAQIIYEAPVEGGLTRLMGIFQDYKDIQKLGSVRSSRLYYAYYSMGFDAIYLHYGQASYAQGFLESGQIDDLNGLDYAVDQAVIYRDSSKRAPHNAYATGEGLVAGVKLKNYEKNYKDDFKGHYQFAPDEEPTVLSGSTCQDAAVVQPGYLINKPYFEYNPQDGLYYRYQYGAKHVDGNDSSQLAVKNILIQNSGVRTLDDKGYLEIATTGEGTGWYITDGKAIDLTWKRTDNFSPTRYYDKDGREIVLNQGKTWVCITDNSHLDRVHIYADAAQMQ
;
A
#
# COMPACT_ATOMS: atom_id res chain seq x y z
N MET A 1 3.52 -15.03 -32.25
CA MET A 1 2.54 -14.22 -33.00
C MET A 1 2.34 -12.93 -32.20
N GLU A 2 3.17 -11.92 -32.46
CA GLU A 2 3.03 -10.60 -31.84
C GLU A 2 1.67 -10.02 -32.19
N LYS A 3 0.84 -9.79 -31.18
CA LYS A 3 -0.19 -8.75 -31.27
C LYS A 3 0.28 -7.63 -30.36
N GLU A 4 1.15 -6.77 -30.91
CA GLU A 4 1.20 -5.37 -30.46
C GLU A 4 -0.23 -4.84 -30.55
N TRP A 5 -0.80 -4.45 -29.42
CA TRP A 5 -2.11 -3.82 -29.42
C TRP A 5 -1.93 -2.37 -29.82
N SER A 6 -2.32 -2.06 -31.06
CA SER A 6 -2.39 -0.70 -31.60
C SER A 6 -3.12 0.24 -30.63
N TYR A 7 -2.63 1.48 -30.58
CA TYR A 7 -3.25 2.65 -29.94
C TYR A 7 -4.77 2.72 -30.13
N ASP A 8 -5.28 2.27 -31.28
CA ASP A 8 -6.71 2.24 -31.59
C ASP A 8 -7.53 1.39 -30.61
N THR A 9 -6.95 0.33 -30.02
CA THR A 9 -7.69 -0.51 -29.07
C THR A 9 -7.81 0.19 -27.71
N VAL A 10 -6.73 0.77 -27.21
CA VAL A 10 -6.71 1.54 -25.94
C VAL A 10 -7.56 2.81 -26.08
N ARG A 11 -7.51 3.46 -27.24
CA ARG A 11 -8.39 4.58 -27.58
C ARG A 11 -9.85 4.13 -27.68
N SER A 12 -10.14 2.97 -28.26
CA SER A 12 -11.51 2.45 -28.32
C SER A 12 -12.07 2.15 -26.93
N GLU A 13 -11.27 1.62 -26.00
CA GLU A 13 -11.70 1.34 -24.63
C GLU A 13 -11.96 2.65 -23.86
N SER A 14 -11.05 3.62 -23.96
CA SER A 14 -11.25 4.94 -23.32
C SER A 14 -12.42 5.72 -23.92
N GLU A 15 -12.63 5.68 -25.24
CA GLU A 15 -13.79 6.27 -25.91
C GLU A 15 -15.10 5.54 -25.60
N HIS A 16 -15.08 4.21 -25.44
CA HIS A 16 -16.27 3.44 -25.10
C HIS A 16 -16.72 3.69 -23.65
N ILE A 17 -15.78 3.86 -22.73
CA ILE A 17 -16.03 4.31 -21.35
C ILE A 17 -16.59 5.75 -21.35
N ARG A 18 -16.02 6.65 -22.17
CA ARG A 18 -16.51 8.04 -22.31
C ARG A 18 -17.93 8.09 -22.89
N LYS A 19 -18.23 7.29 -23.92
CA LYS A 19 -19.56 7.19 -24.54
C LYS A 19 -20.61 6.60 -23.61
N LYS A 20 -20.28 5.55 -22.84
CA LYS A 20 -21.19 4.97 -21.82
C LYS A 20 -21.62 6.00 -20.78
N ARG A 21 -20.72 6.92 -20.37
CA ARG A 21 -21.06 8.02 -19.45
C ARG A 21 -21.88 9.13 -20.11
N SER A 22 -21.68 9.42 -21.40
CA SER A 22 -22.50 10.42 -22.11
C SER A 22 -23.93 9.96 -22.43
N GLY A 23 -24.15 8.64 -22.55
CA GLY A 23 -25.46 8.06 -22.86
C GLY A 23 -26.43 7.97 -21.67
N MET A 24 -25.98 8.26 -20.45
CA MET A 24 -26.79 8.11 -19.23
C MET A 24 -27.47 9.41 -18.74
N CYS A 25 -27.34 10.52 -19.48
CA CYS A 25 -27.95 11.82 -19.11
C CYS A 25 -29.05 12.32 -20.06
N ALA A 26 -29.57 11.50 -20.97
CA ALA A 26 -30.64 11.91 -21.89
C ALA A 26 -31.94 11.11 -21.64
N GLY A 27 -32.68 11.48 -20.59
CA GLY A 27 -34.03 11.00 -20.33
C GLY A 27 -34.84 12.06 -19.59
N LYS A 28 -35.52 12.94 -20.32
CA LYS A 28 -36.41 13.97 -19.78
C LYS A 28 -37.73 13.37 -19.27
N LEU A 29 -38.24 14.03 -18.21
CA LEU A 29 -39.64 14.38 -17.94
C LEU A 29 -40.51 13.41 -17.11
N LYS A 30 -40.91 13.83 -15.90
CA LYS A 30 -42.17 14.58 -15.68
C LYS A 30 -42.31 15.06 -14.23
N CYS A 31 -42.40 16.38 -14.10
CA CYS A 31 -42.87 17.08 -12.91
C CYS A 31 -44.39 16.86 -12.78
N LYS A 32 -44.86 16.38 -11.63
CA LYS A 32 -46.29 16.43 -11.26
C LYS A 32 -46.40 17.06 -9.88
N VAL A 33 -46.87 18.29 -9.88
CA VAL A 33 -47.47 18.98 -8.74
C VAL A 33 -48.76 18.25 -8.39
N MET A 34 -48.97 17.89 -7.12
CA MET A 34 -50.30 17.69 -6.59
C MET A 34 -50.42 18.34 -5.20
N LEU A 35 -51.33 19.31 -5.16
CA LEU A 35 -51.82 20.03 -4.01
C LEU A 35 -52.83 19.14 -3.27
N GLY A 36 -52.79 19.10 -1.94
CA GLY A 36 -53.79 18.40 -1.13
C GLY A 36 -53.73 18.84 0.33
N MET A 37 -54.50 19.88 0.65
CA MET A 37 -54.83 20.27 2.02
C MET A 37 -55.72 19.21 2.68
N LEU A 38 -55.46 18.87 3.94
CA LEU A 38 -56.50 18.67 4.95
C LEU A 38 -55.92 18.88 6.34
N ALA A 39 -56.63 19.71 7.11
CA ALA A 39 -56.27 20.21 8.42
C ALA A 39 -57.12 19.56 9.52
N ALA A 40 -56.71 19.84 10.77
CA ALA A 40 -57.40 19.70 12.05
C ALA A 40 -57.34 18.31 12.72
N ALA A 41 -57.24 18.16 14.05
CA ALA A 41 -56.93 19.02 15.19
C ALA A 41 -56.91 18.12 16.45
N GLY A 42 -56.28 18.58 17.54
CA GLY A 42 -56.48 18.08 18.93
C GLY A 42 -55.22 17.47 19.55
N ALA A 43 -54.42 18.14 20.40
CA ALA A 43 -54.63 18.85 21.68
C ALA A 43 -54.47 17.95 22.93
N GLY A 44 -53.63 18.41 23.89
CA GLY A 44 -53.51 17.92 25.28
C GLY A 44 -52.06 17.61 25.71
N MET A 45 -51.25 18.61 26.12
CA MET A 45 -51.08 19.19 27.47
C MET A 45 -50.15 18.45 28.46
N LEU A 46 -49.02 19.14 28.75
CA LEU A 46 -48.42 19.46 30.08
C LEU A 46 -47.73 18.30 30.84
N LEU A 47 -46.54 18.47 31.45
CA LEU A 47 -46.16 19.48 32.45
C LEU A 47 -44.64 19.74 32.52
N SER A 48 -44.33 20.93 33.03
CA SER A 48 -43.03 21.53 33.36
C SER A 48 -42.33 20.92 34.58
N GLY A 49 -41.02 21.15 34.70
CA GLY A 49 -40.27 21.03 35.96
C GLY A 49 -38.95 21.81 35.93
N CYS A 50 -38.96 23.02 36.48
CA CYS A 50 -37.76 23.84 36.75
C CYS A 50 -37.09 23.40 38.07
N GLY A 51 -35.77 23.57 38.17
CA GLY A 51 -35.07 23.58 39.46
C GLY A 51 -33.61 24.01 39.35
N LYS A 52 -33.32 25.27 39.72
CA LYS A 52 -31.99 25.90 39.89
C LYS A 52 -31.59 25.86 41.37
N LYS A 53 -30.32 25.59 41.71
CA LYS A 53 -29.38 26.45 42.50
C LYS A 53 -28.35 25.68 43.36
N LYS A 54 -27.13 26.26 43.33
CA LYS A 54 -26.12 26.52 44.40
C LYS A 54 -25.08 25.45 44.81
N GLU A 55 -23.84 25.80 44.47
CA GLU A 55 -22.61 25.86 45.30
C GLU A 55 -22.72 25.56 46.80
N GLU A 56 -21.78 24.77 47.32
CA GLU A 56 -20.82 25.19 48.35
C GLU A 56 -19.66 24.16 48.51
N THR A 57 -18.48 24.68 48.84
CA THR A 57 -17.14 24.07 48.87
C THR A 57 -16.62 23.79 50.30
N LEU A 58 -15.56 22.95 50.37
CA LEU A 58 -14.52 22.77 51.42
C LEU A 58 -14.81 21.79 52.59
N PRO A 59 -13.77 21.27 53.31
CA PRO A 59 -12.36 21.01 52.96
C PRO A 59 -11.81 19.63 53.42
N GLU A 60 -10.59 19.35 52.97
CA GLU A 60 -9.62 18.33 53.41
C GLU A 60 -8.93 18.68 54.74
N PRO A 61 -8.39 17.69 55.50
CA PRO A 61 -7.26 17.96 56.37
C PRO A 61 -6.13 16.91 56.27
N GLU A 62 -4.89 17.40 56.15
CA GLU A 62 -3.64 16.73 56.59
C GLU A 62 -3.19 17.26 57.98
N PRO A 63 -1.98 16.96 58.50
CA PRO A 63 -1.60 15.76 59.25
C PRO A 63 -1.14 16.10 60.69
N GLN A 64 -0.92 15.10 61.56
CA GLN A 64 -0.32 15.32 62.88
C GLN A 64 0.95 14.48 63.07
N THR A 65 2.04 15.20 63.31
CA THR A 65 3.35 14.77 63.82
C THR A 65 3.33 14.60 65.34
N VAL A 66 4.01 13.57 65.86
CA VAL A 66 4.48 13.50 67.25
C VAL A 66 5.92 12.96 67.25
N VAL A 67 6.78 13.59 68.06
CA VAL A 67 8.22 13.37 68.21
C VAL A 67 8.52 13.02 69.68
N GLU A 68 9.72 12.45 69.91
CA GLU A 68 10.49 12.19 71.16
C GLU A 68 10.31 10.81 71.81
N ASP A 69 11.34 10.15 72.36
CA ASP A 69 12.81 10.23 72.31
C ASP A 69 13.35 9.00 73.11
N THR A 70 14.66 8.74 73.04
CA THR A 70 15.56 7.97 73.93
C THR A 70 16.17 6.64 73.42
N THR A 71 17.49 6.74 73.22
CA THR A 71 18.59 5.79 72.90
C THR A 71 19.18 5.13 74.19
N PRO A 72 20.24 4.25 74.16
CA PRO A 72 20.95 3.53 73.07
C PRO A 72 21.39 2.04 73.39
N GLU A 73 22.17 1.46 72.46
CA GLU A 73 23.01 0.22 72.49
C GLU A 73 22.26 -1.09 72.21
N GLU A 74 22.70 -2.00 71.33
CA GLU A 74 24.06 -2.53 71.09
C GLU A 74 24.14 -3.22 69.70
N ASP A 75 25.35 -3.35 69.17
CA ASP A 75 25.77 -3.96 67.89
C ASP A 75 25.09 -5.31 67.54
N GLU A 76 24.45 -5.40 66.37
CA GLU A 76 24.52 -6.59 65.52
C GLU A 76 24.68 -6.19 64.05
N THR A 77 25.69 -6.77 63.43
CA THR A 77 26.07 -6.62 62.02
C THR A 77 24.91 -6.95 61.08
N PRO A 78 24.60 -6.13 60.06
CA PRO A 78 23.62 -6.53 59.06
C PRO A 78 24.25 -7.58 58.14
N ASP A 79 23.69 -8.79 58.18
CA ASP A 79 23.86 -9.78 57.14
C ASP A 79 23.58 -9.12 55.78
N THR A 80 24.56 -9.25 54.90
CA THR A 80 24.50 -8.69 53.55
C THR A 80 23.41 -9.45 52.80
N LEU A 81 22.25 -8.81 52.60
CA LEU A 81 21.25 -9.27 51.65
C LEU A 81 21.89 -9.23 50.27
N ILE A 82 22.36 -10.40 49.82
CA ILE A 82 22.67 -10.64 48.42
C ILE A 82 21.32 -10.59 47.71
N GLU A 83 20.99 -9.46 47.11
CA GLU A 83 20.00 -9.41 46.04
C GLU A 83 20.55 -10.29 44.91
N GLU A 84 20.06 -11.53 44.84
CA GLU A 84 20.15 -12.31 43.62
C GLU A 84 19.40 -11.53 42.55
N GLU A 85 20.13 -10.72 41.78
CA GLU A 85 19.69 -10.26 40.47
C GLU A 85 19.35 -11.51 39.67
N THR A 86 18.09 -11.89 39.72
CA THR A 86 17.54 -12.91 38.84
C THR A 86 17.60 -12.28 37.45
N GLN A 87 18.69 -12.55 36.73
CA GLN A 87 18.75 -12.32 35.30
C GLN A 87 17.64 -13.17 34.70
N ILE A 88 16.49 -12.54 34.45
CA ILE A 88 15.48 -13.07 33.56
C ILE A 88 16.19 -13.13 32.21
N GLU A 89 16.65 -14.31 31.80
CA GLU A 89 17.01 -14.54 30.41
C GLU A 89 15.78 -14.09 29.60
N GLU A 90 15.92 -13.01 28.83
CA GLU A 90 14.91 -12.62 27.86
C GLU A 90 14.69 -13.83 26.96
N GLU A 91 13.56 -14.50 27.16
CA GLU A 91 13.12 -15.59 26.31
C GLU A 91 13.09 -15.03 24.88
N ASP A 92 13.92 -15.57 23.98
CA ASP A 92 13.93 -15.15 22.59
C ASP A 92 12.58 -15.54 21.98
N LEU A 93 11.63 -14.61 22.04
CA LEU A 93 10.25 -14.77 21.56
C LEU A 93 10.18 -15.05 20.05
N HIS A 94 11.30 -14.96 19.33
CA HIS A 94 11.41 -15.06 17.88
C HIS A 94 12.38 -16.16 17.42
N GLU A 95 12.59 -17.20 18.22
CA GLU A 95 13.39 -18.36 17.81
C GLU A 95 12.87 -18.95 16.48
N GLY A 96 13.74 -19.00 15.45
CA GLY A 96 13.39 -19.50 14.11
C GLY A 96 12.65 -18.49 13.21
N GLU A 97 12.52 -17.24 13.65
CA GLU A 97 11.98 -16.13 12.89
C GLU A 97 13.06 -15.12 12.49
N ALA A 98 12.74 -14.29 11.51
CA ALA A 98 13.54 -13.13 11.11
C ALA A 98 12.62 -12.04 10.57
N LYS A 99 13.04 -10.79 10.70
CA LYS A 99 12.31 -9.63 10.19
C LYS A 99 12.26 -9.68 8.65
N SER A 100 11.07 -9.51 8.08
CA SER A 100 10.88 -9.42 6.63
C SER A 100 11.53 -8.15 6.06
N TYR A 101 12.30 -8.28 4.99
CA TYR A 101 12.84 -7.11 4.26
C TYR A 101 11.76 -6.26 3.58
N LEU A 102 10.51 -6.74 3.47
CA LEU A 102 9.43 -6.05 2.75
C LEU A 102 8.42 -5.37 3.69
N THR A 103 8.21 -5.91 4.88
CA THR A 103 7.23 -5.37 5.86
C THR A 103 7.82 -5.05 7.22
N GLY A 104 9.04 -5.51 7.53
CA GLY A 104 9.59 -5.41 8.88
C GLY A 104 8.89 -6.29 9.91
N GLU A 105 7.91 -7.11 9.54
CA GLU A 105 7.23 -8.03 10.47
C GLU A 105 8.11 -9.27 10.71
N TRP A 106 7.97 -9.90 11.87
CA TRP A 106 8.56 -11.21 12.13
C TRP A 106 7.89 -12.27 11.26
N VAL A 107 8.71 -13.03 10.53
CA VAL A 107 8.27 -14.14 9.70
C VAL A 107 9.22 -15.31 9.88
N ASN A 108 8.80 -16.52 9.48
CA ASN A 108 9.70 -17.66 9.45
C ASN A 108 11.02 -17.34 8.73
N GLU A 109 12.17 -17.71 9.32
CA GLU A 109 13.49 -17.34 8.80
C GLU A 109 13.70 -17.78 7.32
N LYS A 110 13.17 -18.93 6.93
CA LYS A 110 13.25 -19.42 5.53
C LYS A 110 12.41 -18.58 4.57
N LEU A 111 11.35 -17.94 5.06
CA LEU A 111 10.54 -17.00 4.29
C LEU A 111 11.24 -15.64 4.19
N ALA A 112 11.85 -15.17 5.27
CA ALA A 112 12.64 -13.92 5.28
C ALA A 112 13.75 -13.95 4.21
N LYS A 113 14.45 -15.08 4.08
CA LYS A 113 15.53 -15.29 3.11
C LYS A 113 15.05 -15.55 1.67
N ARG A 114 13.75 -15.70 1.42
CA ARG A 114 13.23 -16.03 0.08
C ARG A 114 13.21 -14.79 -0.82
N ARG A 115 13.67 -14.94 -2.07
CA ARG A 115 13.45 -13.93 -3.12
C ARG A 115 11.95 -13.82 -3.43
N PRO A 116 11.38 -12.63 -3.43
CA PRO A 116 9.96 -12.44 -3.73
C PRO A 116 9.70 -12.60 -5.22
N ILE A 117 8.44 -12.84 -5.56
CA ILE A 117 7.92 -12.67 -6.92
C ILE A 117 7.32 -11.28 -7.00
N SER A 118 7.69 -10.48 -7.99
CA SER A 118 6.94 -9.30 -8.38
C SER A 118 6.04 -9.64 -9.56
N CYS A 119 4.79 -9.18 -9.57
CA CYS A 119 3.83 -9.54 -10.61
C CYS A 119 3.12 -8.31 -11.15
N MET A 120 3.18 -8.13 -12.47
CA MET A 120 2.43 -7.10 -13.18
C MET A 120 0.94 -7.44 -13.25
N ILE A 121 0.08 -6.56 -12.77
CA ILE A 121 -1.35 -6.80 -12.59
C ILE A 121 -2.17 -5.67 -13.24
N GLY A 122 -3.17 -6.05 -14.02
CA GLY A 122 -4.07 -5.09 -14.67
C GLY A 122 -4.90 -4.26 -13.69
N ASN A 123 -5.10 -2.97 -13.98
CA ASN A 123 -5.91 -2.07 -13.14
C ASN A 123 -7.00 -1.33 -13.92
N THR A 124 -7.71 -2.04 -14.80
CA THR A 124 -8.89 -1.54 -15.51
C THR A 124 -10.17 -2.04 -14.82
N ASP A 125 -11.30 -1.38 -15.05
CA ASP A 125 -12.61 -1.83 -14.54
C ASP A 125 -12.94 -3.28 -14.94
N SER A 126 -12.59 -3.66 -16.18
CA SER A 126 -12.76 -5.00 -16.75
C SER A 126 -11.89 -6.05 -16.08
N ALA A 127 -10.77 -5.65 -15.47
CA ALA A 127 -9.87 -6.51 -14.72
C ALA A 127 -10.36 -6.76 -13.28
N LEU A 128 -11.35 -6.01 -12.77
CA LEU A 128 -11.83 -6.15 -11.39
C LEU A 128 -12.75 -7.36 -11.20
N PRO A 129 -12.74 -8.02 -10.04
CA PRO A 129 -11.70 -7.88 -9.02
C PRO A 129 -10.38 -8.47 -9.53
N GLN A 130 -9.27 -7.88 -9.10
CA GLN A 130 -7.98 -8.56 -9.15
C GLN A 130 -7.96 -9.67 -8.11
N TYR A 131 -7.07 -10.64 -8.28
CA TYR A 131 -6.96 -11.80 -7.41
C TYR A 131 -5.53 -11.89 -6.88
N GLY A 132 -5.40 -12.24 -5.60
CA GLY A 132 -4.13 -12.46 -4.90
C GLY A 132 -3.41 -11.19 -4.47
N ILE A 133 -3.87 -10.02 -4.91
CA ILE A 133 -3.25 -8.72 -4.61
C ILE A 133 -3.23 -8.36 -3.13
N GLY A 134 -4.18 -8.87 -2.33
CA GLY A 134 -4.21 -8.71 -0.88
C GLY A 134 -3.03 -9.39 -0.18
N GLN A 135 -2.36 -10.34 -0.83
CA GLN A 135 -1.18 -11.04 -0.28
C GLN A 135 0.14 -10.32 -0.58
N ALA A 136 0.13 -9.23 -1.35
CA ALA A 136 1.33 -8.46 -1.64
C ALA A 136 1.80 -7.70 -0.39
N GLN A 137 3.11 -7.73 -0.12
CA GLN A 137 3.74 -6.93 0.93
C GLN A 137 3.96 -5.48 0.46
N ILE A 138 4.28 -5.31 -0.83
CA ILE A 138 4.48 -4.00 -1.45
C ILE A 138 3.70 -3.96 -2.76
N ILE A 139 3.01 -2.85 -3.02
CA ILE A 139 2.31 -2.62 -4.28
C ILE A 139 2.77 -1.31 -4.89
N TYR A 140 3.34 -1.37 -6.09
CA TYR A 140 3.59 -0.20 -6.92
C TYR A 140 2.40 0.07 -7.85
N GLU A 141 1.91 1.30 -7.86
CA GLU A 141 0.95 1.80 -8.83
C GLU A 141 1.58 2.96 -9.61
N ALA A 142 1.48 2.94 -10.94
CA ALA A 142 2.05 3.96 -11.79
C ALA A 142 1.17 4.16 -13.04
N PRO A 143 1.21 5.34 -13.66
CA PRO A 143 0.49 5.59 -14.91
C PRO A 143 1.03 4.72 -16.04
N VAL A 144 0.13 4.36 -16.95
CA VAL A 144 0.40 3.75 -18.25
C VAL A 144 -0.38 4.52 -19.32
N GLU A 145 -0.47 4.00 -20.55
CA GLU A 145 -1.07 4.69 -21.68
C GLU A 145 -2.53 5.09 -21.42
N GLY A 146 -2.94 6.26 -21.92
CA GLY A 146 -4.34 6.71 -21.87
C GLY A 146 -4.85 7.15 -20.48
N GLY A 147 -3.94 7.43 -19.53
CA GLY A 147 -4.31 7.85 -18.17
C GLY A 147 -4.76 6.71 -17.26
N LEU A 148 -4.64 5.47 -17.73
CA LEU A 148 -4.82 4.27 -16.92
C LEU A 148 -3.63 4.10 -15.98
N THR A 149 -3.81 3.24 -14.98
CA THR A 149 -2.71 2.77 -14.12
C THR A 149 -2.49 1.27 -14.32
N ARG A 150 -1.33 0.78 -13.90
CA ARG A 150 -1.09 -0.65 -13.67
C ARG A 150 -0.61 -0.86 -12.25
N LEU A 151 -0.72 -2.09 -11.76
CA LEU A 151 -0.19 -2.49 -10.46
C LEU A 151 1.01 -3.43 -10.66
N MET A 152 1.95 -3.38 -9.73
CA MET A 152 2.95 -4.42 -9.55
C MET A 152 2.99 -4.78 -8.07
N GLY A 153 2.47 -5.96 -7.73
CA GLY A 153 2.56 -6.50 -6.37
C GLY A 153 3.87 -7.24 -6.18
N ILE A 154 4.47 -7.17 -4.99
CA ILE A 154 5.66 -7.92 -4.57
C ILE A 154 5.24 -8.88 -3.46
N PHE A 155 5.47 -10.17 -3.70
CA PHE A 155 4.96 -11.28 -2.91
C PHE A 155 6.13 -12.10 -2.36
N GLN A 156 6.35 -12.03 -1.06
CA GLN A 156 7.33 -12.86 -0.36
C GLN A 156 6.82 -14.30 -0.22
N ASP A 157 5.58 -14.46 0.24
CA ASP A 157 4.94 -15.77 0.37
C ASP A 157 3.98 -16.07 -0.78
N TYR A 158 4.56 -16.34 -1.95
CA TYR A 158 3.79 -16.53 -3.17
C TYR A 158 3.28 -17.97 -3.38
N LYS A 159 3.67 -18.94 -2.55
CA LYS A 159 3.47 -20.38 -2.83
C LYS A 159 2.01 -20.82 -2.72
N ASP A 160 1.26 -20.20 -1.82
CA ASP A 160 -0.12 -20.59 -1.52
C ASP A 160 -1.15 -19.65 -2.18
N ILE A 161 -0.70 -18.78 -3.08
CA ILE A 161 -1.61 -17.92 -3.85
C ILE A 161 -2.47 -18.78 -4.78
N GLN A 162 -3.77 -18.85 -4.49
CA GLN A 162 -4.72 -19.65 -5.29
C GLN A 162 -4.90 -19.10 -6.70
N LYS A 163 -4.94 -17.78 -6.84
CA LYS A 163 -5.08 -17.08 -8.11
C LYS A 163 -4.45 -15.69 -8.01
N LEU A 164 -3.61 -15.37 -8.99
CA LEU A 164 -2.87 -14.11 -9.07
C LEU A 164 -3.11 -13.42 -10.41
N GLY A 165 -3.51 -12.15 -10.38
CA GLY A 165 -3.62 -11.32 -11.58
C GLY A 165 -4.94 -10.56 -11.73
N SER A 166 -5.38 -10.23 -12.96
CA SER A 166 -4.86 -10.73 -14.24
C SER A 166 -3.44 -10.25 -14.51
N VAL A 167 -2.54 -11.15 -14.91
CA VAL A 167 -1.14 -10.84 -15.26
C VAL A 167 -1.11 -9.96 -16.51
N ARG A 168 -0.32 -8.89 -16.48
CA ARG A 168 -0.27 -7.87 -17.54
C ARG A 168 1.13 -7.52 -17.99
N SER A 169 1.18 -6.72 -19.04
CA SER A 169 2.43 -6.39 -19.72
C SER A 169 3.34 -5.52 -18.85
N SER A 170 4.63 -5.77 -18.98
CA SER A 170 5.67 -4.96 -18.37
C SER A 170 5.76 -3.56 -19.00
N ARG A 171 6.23 -2.61 -18.19
CA ARG A 171 6.89 -1.38 -18.63
C ARG A 171 8.24 -1.30 -17.96
N LEU A 172 9.19 -0.64 -18.63
CA LEU A 172 10.59 -0.64 -18.23
C LEU A 172 10.80 -0.15 -16.79
N TYR A 173 10.10 0.91 -16.38
CA TYR A 173 10.15 1.44 -15.02
C TYR A 173 9.70 0.44 -13.94
N TYR A 174 8.70 -0.41 -14.21
CA TYR A 174 8.32 -1.48 -13.27
C TYR A 174 9.40 -2.55 -13.13
N ALA A 175 10.04 -2.93 -14.23
CA ALA A 175 11.15 -3.87 -14.17
C ALA A 175 12.27 -3.30 -13.29
N TYR A 176 12.59 -2.01 -13.43
CA TYR A 176 13.54 -1.35 -12.53
C TYR A 176 13.08 -1.35 -11.09
N TYR A 177 11.83 -1.00 -10.77
CA TYR A 177 11.34 -1.08 -9.39
C TYR A 177 11.46 -2.51 -8.82
N SER A 178 11.15 -3.54 -9.62
CA SER A 178 11.33 -4.94 -9.24
C SER A 178 12.79 -5.28 -8.87
N MET A 179 13.76 -4.77 -9.61
CA MET A 179 15.18 -5.01 -9.32
C MET A 179 15.61 -4.47 -7.95
N GLY A 180 15.00 -3.39 -7.47
CA GLY A 180 15.31 -2.84 -6.16
C GLY A 180 15.03 -3.80 -5.00
N PHE A 181 14.25 -4.84 -5.25
CA PHE A 181 13.91 -5.91 -4.30
C PHE A 181 14.54 -7.25 -4.67
N ASP A 182 15.41 -7.31 -5.69
CA ASP A 182 15.93 -8.57 -6.27
C ASP A 182 14.81 -9.63 -6.48
N ALA A 183 13.65 -9.15 -6.94
CA ALA A 183 12.46 -9.94 -7.14
C ALA A 183 12.46 -10.63 -8.52
N ILE A 184 11.93 -11.85 -8.58
CA ILE A 184 11.68 -12.56 -9.83
C ILE A 184 10.42 -11.98 -10.48
N TYR A 185 10.56 -11.47 -11.70
CA TYR A 185 9.58 -10.57 -12.32
C TYR A 185 8.59 -11.28 -13.25
N LEU A 186 7.36 -11.50 -12.79
CA LEU A 186 6.27 -12.06 -13.58
C LEU A 186 5.54 -10.97 -14.39
N HIS A 187 5.44 -11.18 -15.70
CA HIS A 187 4.63 -10.36 -16.59
C HIS A 187 4.11 -11.16 -17.80
N TYR A 188 3.13 -10.59 -18.50
CA TYR A 188 2.59 -11.17 -19.74
C TYR A 188 2.67 -10.16 -20.88
N GLY A 189 3.76 -10.22 -21.64
CA GLY A 189 4.12 -9.22 -22.65
C GLY A 189 4.82 -7.99 -22.07
N GLN A 190 5.18 -7.05 -22.93
CA GLN A 190 6.00 -5.89 -22.57
C GLN A 190 5.75 -4.70 -23.53
N ALA A 191 6.20 -3.50 -23.15
CA ALA A 191 6.43 -2.43 -24.14
C ALA A 191 7.62 -2.80 -25.01
N SER A 192 7.61 -2.35 -26.27
CA SER A 192 8.77 -2.47 -27.17
C SER A 192 10.05 -1.95 -26.51
N TYR A 193 9.97 -0.80 -25.84
CA TYR A 193 11.08 -0.19 -25.09
C TYR A 193 11.62 -1.03 -23.93
N ALA A 194 10.84 -1.98 -23.40
CA ALA A 194 11.29 -2.86 -22.32
C ALA A 194 11.92 -4.16 -22.83
N GLN A 195 11.71 -4.51 -24.11
CA GLN A 195 12.12 -5.81 -24.67
C GLN A 195 13.62 -6.05 -24.54
N GLY A 196 14.46 -5.12 -25.02
CA GLY A 196 15.91 -5.31 -24.98
C GLY A 196 16.47 -5.44 -23.56
N PHE A 197 15.85 -4.78 -22.58
CA PHE A 197 16.24 -4.92 -21.18
C PHE A 197 15.82 -6.29 -20.61
N LEU A 198 14.57 -6.72 -20.84
CA LEU A 198 14.08 -8.02 -20.34
C LEU A 198 14.85 -9.20 -20.97
N GLU A 199 15.18 -9.10 -22.27
CA GLU A 199 15.95 -10.13 -22.98
C GLU A 199 17.45 -10.10 -22.68
N SER A 200 17.95 -9.07 -21.99
CA SER A 200 19.38 -8.94 -21.67
C SER A 200 19.87 -9.93 -20.60
N GLY A 201 18.95 -10.56 -19.86
CA GLY A 201 19.26 -11.42 -18.71
C GLY A 201 19.69 -10.65 -17.46
N GLN A 202 19.51 -9.33 -17.43
CA GLN A 202 19.81 -8.50 -16.24
C GLN A 202 18.77 -8.62 -15.13
N ILE A 203 17.58 -9.13 -15.44
CA ILE A 203 16.50 -9.40 -14.49
C ILE A 203 16.02 -10.84 -14.70
N ASP A 204 15.80 -11.56 -13.60
CA ASP A 204 15.16 -12.88 -13.65
C ASP A 204 13.66 -12.67 -13.87
N ASP A 205 13.14 -13.03 -15.04
CA ASP A 205 11.75 -12.82 -15.40
C ASP A 205 10.99 -14.11 -15.73
N LEU A 206 9.70 -14.09 -15.47
CA LEU A 206 8.75 -15.09 -15.92
C LEU A 206 7.83 -14.42 -16.95
N ASN A 207 8.30 -14.31 -18.19
CA ASN A 207 7.50 -13.76 -19.28
C ASN A 207 6.52 -14.81 -19.82
N GLY A 208 5.23 -14.61 -19.61
CA GLY A 208 4.21 -15.52 -20.14
C GLY A 208 4.06 -15.53 -21.67
N LEU A 209 4.82 -14.71 -22.43
CA LEU A 209 4.94 -14.91 -23.88
C LEU A 209 5.92 -16.03 -24.25
N ASP A 210 6.82 -16.42 -23.35
CA ASP A 210 7.63 -17.62 -23.50
C ASP A 210 6.72 -18.85 -23.35
N TYR A 211 6.73 -19.73 -24.36
CA TYR A 211 5.88 -20.91 -24.39
C TYR A 211 6.04 -21.80 -23.15
N ALA A 212 7.27 -22.03 -22.68
CA ALA A 212 7.50 -22.90 -21.53
C ALA A 212 6.99 -22.26 -20.23
N VAL A 213 7.13 -20.92 -20.10
CA VAL A 213 6.61 -20.16 -18.96
C VAL A 213 5.08 -20.08 -19.01
N ASP A 214 4.48 -19.83 -20.19
CA ASP A 214 3.03 -19.82 -20.37
C ASP A 214 2.42 -21.13 -19.88
N GLN A 215 2.98 -22.28 -20.27
CA GLN A 215 2.48 -23.60 -19.86
C GLN A 215 2.69 -23.90 -18.37
N ALA A 216 3.76 -23.38 -17.76
CA ALA A 216 4.10 -23.67 -16.37
C ALA A 216 3.43 -22.72 -15.37
N VAL A 217 3.28 -21.44 -15.74
CA VAL A 217 2.93 -20.35 -14.81
C VAL A 217 1.55 -19.77 -15.10
N ILE A 218 1.12 -19.76 -16.36
CA ILE A 218 -0.08 -19.02 -16.79
C ILE A 218 -1.22 -19.99 -17.10
N TYR A 219 -2.42 -19.61 -16.66
CA TYR A 219 -3.65 -20.22 -17.15
C TYR A 219 -4.65 -19.15 -17.59
N ARG A 220 -5.60 -19.55 -18.44
CA ARG A 220 -6.63 -18.67 -18.98
C ARG A 220 -7.96 -18.91 -18.28
N ASP A 221 -8.46 -17.88 -17.61
CA ASP A 221 -9.78 -17.92 -16.99
C ASP A 221 -10.86 -17.49 -18.00
N SER A 222 -11.73 -18.44 -18.37
CA SER A 222 -12.80 -18.19 -19.34
C SER A 222 -13.90 -17.22 -18.85
N SER A 223 -13.99 -16.94 -17.55
CA SER A 223 -14.92 -15.95 -16.99
C SER A 223 -14.57 -14.51 -17.36
N LYS A 224 -13.34 -14.28 -17.82
CA LYS A 224 -12.83 -12.97 -18.26
C LYS A 224 -12.50 -12.99 -19.75
N ARG A 225 -12.77 -11.86 -20.41
CA ARG A 225 -12.35 -11.67 -21.81
C ARG A 225 -10.87 -11.34 -21.87
N ALA A 226 -10.19 -11.89 -22.88
CA ALA A 226 -8.88 -11.41 -23.25
C ALA A 226 -8.92 -9.89 -23.51
N PRO A 227 -7.89 -9.13 -23.11
CA PRO A 227 -6.63 -9.61 -22.54
C PRO A 227 -6.60 -9.70 -21.00
N HIS A 228 -7.73 -9.59 -20.29
CA HIS A 228 -7.82 -9.56 -18.81
C HIS A 228 -7.97 -10.95 -18.18
N ASN A 229 -7.53 -12.00 -18.88
CA ASN A 229 -7.85 -13.38 -18.51
C ASN A 229 -6.63 -14.29 -18.28
N ALA A 230 -5.41 -13.76 -18.35
CA ALA A 230 -4.20 -14.48 -17.92
C ALA A 230 -4.06 -14.39 -16.41
N TYR A 231 -3.94 -15.53 -15.73
CA TYR A 231 -3.73 -15.62 -14.29
C TYR A 231 -2.60 -16.60 -13.99
N ALA A 232 -2.00 -16.48 -12.81
CA ALA A 232 -1.03 -17.43 -12.28
C ALA A 232 -1.54 -18.04 -10.96
N THR A 233 -0.87 -19.08 -10.49
CA THR A 233 -1.04 -19.68 -9.16
C THR A 233 0.32 -19.77 -8.47
N GLY A 234 0.35 -19.91 -7.15
CA GLY A 234 1.59 -20.09 -6.41
C GLY A 234 2.36 -21.35 -6.82
N GLU A 235 1.64 -22.44 -7.11
CA GLU A 235 2.23 -23.65 -7.70
C GLU A 235 2.89 -23.35 -9.06
N GLY A 236 2.20 -22.61 -9.93
CA GLY A 236 2.73 -22.21 -11.22
C GLY A 236 3.97 -21.31 -11.09
N LEU A 237 3.98 -20.38 -10.15
CA LEU A 237 5.15 -19.56 -9.84
C LEU A 237 6.35 -20.42 -9.41
N VAL A 238 6.15 -21.36 -8.49
CA VAL A 238 7.20 -22.31 -8.06
C VAL A 238 7.71 -23.14 -9.24
N ALA A 239 6.81 -23.60 -10.11
CA ALA A 239 7.17 -24.34 -11.31
C ALA A 239 7.99 -23.49 -12.29
N GLY A 240 7.62 -22.22 -12.50
CA GLY A 240 8.34 -21.27 -13.34
C GLY A 240 9.76 -20.98 -12.83
N VAL A 241 9.90 -20.72 -11.53
CA VAL A 241 11.22 -20.52 -10.89
C VAL A 241 12.11 -21.74 -11.08
N LYS A 242 11.55 -22.95 -10.91
CA LYS A 242 12.28 -24.20 -11.15
C LYS A 242 12.64 -24.38 -12.63
N LEU A 243 11.71 -24.11 -13.55
CA LEU A 243 11.90 -24.23 -15.00
C LEU A 243 13.06 -23.37 -15.49
N LYS A 244 13.15 -22.13 -15.00
CA LYS A 244 14.22 -21.19 -15.35
C LYS A 244 15.51 -21.40 -14.58
N ASN A 245 15.51 -22.30 -13.59
CA ASN A 245 16.64 -22.54 -12.69
C ASN A 245 17.11 -21.25 -11.97
N TYR A 246 16.15 -20.42 -11.55
CA TYR A 246 16.45 -19.20 -10.80
C TYR A 246 16.75 -19.51 -9.34
N GLU A 247 17.61 -18.67 -8.75
CA GLU A 247 17.90 -18.71 -7.32
C GLU A 247 16.64 -18.31 -6.54
N LYS A 248 16.35 -19.06 -5.47
CA LYS A 248 15.09 -18.95 -4.70
C LYS A 248 15.24 -18.08 -3.48
N ASN A 249 16.48 -17.96 -2.98
CA ASN A 249 16.80 -17.21 -1.79
C ASN A 249 17.66 -16.01 -2.15
N TYR A 250 17.62 -14.98 -1.32
CA TYR A 250 18.58 -13.91 -1.41
C TYR A 250 19.99 -14.46 -1.17
N LYS A 251 21.00 -13.74 -1.67
CA LYS A 251 22.38 -13.98 -1.29
C LYS A 251 22.58 -13.65 0.18
N ASP A 252 23.57 -14.30 0.82
CA ASP A 252 23.87 -14.10 2.25
C ASP A 252 24.23 -12.65 2.61
N ASP A 253 24.72 -11.87 1.64
CA ASP A 253 25.07 -10.46 1.79
C ASP A 253 23.94 -9.49 1.41
N PHE A 254 22.76 -10.00 1.03
CA PHE A 254 21.62 -9.17 0.68
C PHE A 254 21.17 -8.32 1.86
N LYS A 255 20.93 -7.03 1.59
CA LYS A 255 20.36 -6.10 2.55
C LYS A 255 19.10 -5.47 1.96
N GLY A 256 18.00 -5.61 2.68
CA GLY A 256 16.80 -4.81 2.41
C GLY A 256 17.13 -3.32 2.46
N HIS A 257 16.40 -2.52 1.68
CA HIS A 257 16.63 -1.08 1.60
C HIS A 257 15.63 -0.26 2.42
N TYR A 258 14.47 -0.83 2.78
CA TYR A 258 13.56 -0.19 3.73
C TYR A 258 14.02 -0.41 5.16
N GLN A 259 13.92 0.64 5.95
CA GLN A 259 14.11 0.61 7.39
C GLN A 259 12.74 0.51 8.03
N PHE A 260 12.61 -0.32 9.07
CA PHE A 260 11.36 -0.51 9.80
C PHE A 260 11.53 -0.20 11.27
N ALA A 261 10.51 0.41 11.84
CA ALA A 261 10.43 0.68 13.27
C ALA A 261 10.36 -0.65 14.05
N PRO A 262 10.97 -0.76 15.24
CA PRO A 262 10.76 -1.90 16.11
C PRO A 262 9.30 -1.96 16.60
N ASP A 263 8.88 -3.11 17.13
CA ASP A 263 7.48 -3.37 17.50
C ASP A 263 6.99 -2.43 18.62
N GLU A 264 7.88 -2.10 19.54
CA GLU A 264 7.62 -1.32 20.75
C GLU A 264 7.67 0.20 20.50
N GLU A 265 8.35 0.63 19.42
CA GLU A 265 8.54 2.04 19.10
C GLU A 265 8.14 2.34 17.64
N PRO A 266 6.84 2.31 17.32
CA PRO A 266 6.37 2.64 15.98
C PRO A 266 6.78 4.08 15.60
N THR A 267 7.01 4.29 14.31
CA THR A 267 7.28 5.62 13.75
C THR A 267 6.08 6.52 13.93
N VAL A 268 6.27 7.60 14.69
CA VAL A 268 5.30 8.69 14.84
C VAL A 268 5.76 9.90 14.01
N LEU A 269 4.99 10.21 12.97
CA LEU A 269 5.30 11.34 12.10
C LEU A 269 5.08 12.67 12.82
N SER A 270 6.08 13.54 12.77
CA SER A 270 6.09 14.85 13.41
C SER A 270 6.97 15.84 12.63
N GLY A 271 7.02 17.09 13.09
CA GLY A 271 7.83 18.14 12.46
C GLY A 271 7.02 19.10 11.60
N SER A 272 7.72 20.07 10.98
CA SER A 272 7.10 21.23 10.35
C SER A 272 6.28 20.93 9.08
N THR A 273 6.50 19.79 8.45
CA THR A 273 5.76 19.32 7.26
C THR A 273 4.69 18.30 7.62
N CYS A 274 4.55 17.94 8.91
CA CYS A 274 3.57 16.95 9.36
C CYS A 274 2.15 17.54 9.29
N GLN A 275 1.25 16.80 8.65
CA GLN A 275 -0.17 17.12 8.54
C GLN A 275 -1.04 15.89 8.77
N ASP A 276 -2.32 16.13 9.08
CA ASP A 276 -3.33 15.07 9.11
C ASP A 276 -3.59 14.51 7.72
N ALA A 277 -3.77 13.20 7.64
CA ALA A 277 -3.91 12.45 6.40
C ALA A 277 -5.00 11.37 6.53
N ALA A 278 -6.20 11.75 6.93
CA ALA A 278 -7.32 10.82 7.02
C ALA A 278 -7.72 10.25 5.64
N VAL A 279 -7.54 11.02 4.56
CA VAL A 279 -7.78 10.56 3.19
C VAL A 279 -6.63 10.96 2.27
N VAL A 280 -6.15 10.01 1.47
CA VAL A 280 -5.06 10.23 0.50
C VAL A 280 -5.54 9.90 -0.92
N GLN A 281 -5.42 10.86 -1.83
CA GLN A 281 -5.73 10.72 -3.25
C GLN A 281 -4.47 10.93 -4.10
N PRO A 282 -3.93 9.88 -4.74
CA PRO A 282 -2.75 10.00 -5.61
C PRO A 282 -2.98 10.77 -6.92
N GLY A 283 -4.22 11.14 -7.23
CA GLY A 283 -4.53 11.98 -8.40
C GLY A 283 -4.59 11.27 -9.76
N TYR A 284 -4.69 9.93 -9.80
CA TYR A 284 -4.83 9.21 -11.07
C TYR A 284 -6.18 9.45 -11.76
N LEU A 285 -6.15 9.57 -13.09
CA LEU A 285 -7.24 10.16 -13.87
C LEU A 285 -8.47 9.26 -14.03
N ILE A 286 -8.26 7.96 -14.25
CA ILE A 286 -9.33 7.05 -14.66
C ILE A 286 -9.89 6.24 -13.48
N ASN A 287 -9.02 5.50 -12.78
CA ASN A 287 -9.42 4.67 -11.66
C ASN A 287 -9.71 5.47 -10.39
N LYS A 288 -9.20 6.71 -10.29
CA LYS A 288 -9.42 7.65 -9.17
C LYS A 288 -9.36 6.96 -7.80
N PRO A 289 -8.24 6.30 -7.48
CA PRO A 289 -8.14 5.60 -6.21
C PRO A 289 -7.95 6.60 -5.09
N TYR A 290 -8.34 6.17 -3.90
CA TYR A 290 -8.04 6.87 -2.67
C TYR A 290 -7.88 5.87 -1.54
N PHE A 291 -7.24 6.33 -0.48
CA PHE A 291 -7.06 5.59 0.75
C PHE A 291 -7.75 6.35 1.87
N GLU A 292 -8.40 5.62 2.76
CA GLU A 292 -9.08 6.16 3.94
C GLU A 292 -8.49 5.51 5.19
N TYR A 293 -8.01 6.33 6.11
CA TYR A 293 -7.41 5.88 7.35
C TYR A 293 -8.49 5.42 8.34
N ASN A 294 -8.27 4.25 8.94
CA ASN A 294 -9.07 3.76 10.05
C ASN A 294 -8.25 3.85 11.35
N PRO A 295 -8.61 4.74 12.30
CA PRO A 295 -7.87 4.88 13.55
C PRO A 295 -8.01 3.68 14.49
N GLN A 296 -8.95 2.76 14.25
CA GLN A 296 -9.15 1.58 15.11
C GLN A 296 -8.09 0.50 14.91
N ASP A 297 -7.57 0.36 13.69
CA ASP A 297 -6.54 -0.64 13.34
C ASP A 297 -5.25 0.00 12.80
N GLY A 298 -5.24 1.32 12.59
CA GLY A 298 -4.08 2.05 12.09
C GLY A 298 -3.79 1.80 10.61
N LEU A 299 -4.78 1.34 9.83
CA LEU A 299 -4.61 0.99 8.43
C LEU A 299 -5.31 1.95 7.48
N TYR A 300 -4.76 2.06 6.27
CA TYR A 300 -5.33 2.79 5.14
C TYR A 300 -6.07 1.84 4.22
N TYR A 301 -7.40 1.91 4.21
CA TYR A 301 -8.27 1.11 3.36
C TYR A 301 -8.38 1.72 1.97
N ARG A 302 -8.18 0.90 0.95
CA ARG A 302 -8.14 1.39 -0.44
C ARG A 302 -9.49 1.28 -1.13
N TYR A 303 -9.76 2.29 -1.95
CA TYR A 303 -10.91 2.38 -2.84
C TYR A 303 -10.43 2.67 -4.26
N GLN A 304 -11.23 2.30 -5.26
CA GLN A 304 -11.08 2.77 -6.65
C GLN A 304 -12.35 2.55 -7.44
N TYR A 305 -12.49 3.27 -8.54
CA TYR A 305 -13.68 3.23 -9.39
C TYR A 305 -14.97 3.49 -8.60
N GLY A 306 -14.88 4.26 -7.51
CA GLY A 306 -16.00 4.62 -6.63
C GLY A 306 -16.46 3.53 -5.67
N ALA A 307 -15.71 2.44 -5.50
CA ALA A 307 -16.04 1.35 -4.60
C ALA A 307 -14.81 0.84 -3.82
N LYS A 308 -15.08 0.01 -2.80
CA LYS A 308 -14.02 -0.71 -2.06
C LYS A 308 -13.17 -1.52 -3.03
N HIS A 309 -11.85 -1.39 -2.92
CA HIS A 309 -10.96 -2.24 -3.70
C HIS A 309 -10.77 -3.55 -2.93
N VAL A 310 -11.27 -4.66 -3.47
CA VAL A 310 -11.23 -5.97 -2.81
C VAL A 310 -10.37 -6.97 -3.58
N ASP A 311 -9.77 -7.92 -2.87
CA ASP A 311 -9.18 -9.11 -3.48
C ASP A 311 -10.29 -10.11 -3.85
N GLY A 312 -10.27 -10.63 -5.07
CA GLY A 312 -11.25 -11.59 -5.56
C GLY A 312 -11.12 -12.99 -4.96
N ASN A 313 -10.01 -13.33 -4.30
CA ASN A 313 -9.82 -14.63 -3.65
C ASN A 313 -10.63 -14.75 -2.36
N ASP A 314 -10.73 -13.68 -1.56
CA ASP A 314 -11.32 -13.71 -0.21
C ASP A 314 -12.33 -12.58 0.04
N SER A 315 -12.54 -11.68 -0.93
CA SER A 315 -13.39 -10.49 -0.83
C SER A 315 -12.97 -9.50 0.27
N SER A 316 -11.78 -9.65 0.84
CA SER A 316 -11.23 -8.70 1.79
C SER A 316 -10.92 -7.37 1.10
N GLN A 317 -11.22 -6.27 1.77
CA GLN A 317 -10.82 -4.95 1.27
C GLN A 317 -9.32 -4.77 1.48
N LEU A 318 -8.64 -4.27 0.46
CA LEU A 318 -7.21 -3.99 0.56
C LEU A 318 -6.98 -2.88 1.58
N ALA A 319 -6.00 -3.11 2.44
CA ALA A 319 -5.52 -2.13 3.39
C ALA A 319 -3.99 -2.19 3.50
N VAL A 320 -3.37 -1.06 3.77
CA VAL A 320 -1.91 -0.92 3.93
C VAL A 320 -1.58 -0.08 5.16
N LYS A 321 -0.40 -0.31 5.76
CA LYS A 321 0.10 0.52 6.86
C LYS A 321 0.72 1.80 6.34
N ASN A 322 1.49 1.69 5.26
CA ASN A 322 2.29 2.77 4.72
C ASN A 322 1.86 3.12 3.30
N ILE A 323 1.87 4.42 2.99
CA ILE A 323 1.75 4.93 1.62
C ILE A 323 2.96 5.81 1.34
N LEU A 324 3.62 5.56 0.22
CA LEU A 324 4.68 6.40 -0.32
C LEU A 324 4.17 7.00 -1.63
N ILE A 325 4.08 8.32 -1.70
CA ILE A 325 3.85 9.02 -2.96
C ILE A 325 5.20 9.46 -3.48
N GLN A 326 5.61 8.95 -4.64
CA GLN A 326 6.87 9.28 -5.30
C GLN A 326 6.56 10.12 -6.54
N ASN A 327 6.85 11.42 -6.47
CA ASN A 327 6.67 12.32 -7.61
C ASN A 327 7.85 12.17 -8.58
N SER A 328 7.60 11.61 -9.75
CA SER A 328 8.59 11.40 -10.80
C SER A 328 8.25 12.20 -12.05
N GLY A 329 9.27 12.52 -12.85
CA GLY A 329 9.06 13.07 -14.19
C GLY A 329 8.40 12.03 -15.09
N VAL A 330 7.31 12.39 -15.75
CA VAL A 330 6.62 11.53 -16.71
C VAL A 330 6.59 12.21 -18.07
N ARG A 331 6.93 11.48 -19.12
CA ARG A 331 6.81 11.99 -20.51
C ARG A 331 6.29 10.92 -21.45
N THR A 332 5.63 11.35 -22.51
CA THR A 332 5.27 10.46 -23.62
C THR A 332 6.49 10.23 -24.51
N LEU A 333 6.76 8.97 -24.86
CA LEU A 333 7.88 8.54 -25.67
C LEU A 333 7.60 8.66 -27.17
N ASP A 334 6.37 8.35 -27.58
CA ASP A 334 6.00 8.23 -28.99
C ASP A 334 4.50 8.49 -29.25
N ASP A 335 4.11 8.47 -30.53
CA ASP A 335 2.73 8.65 -30.97
C ASP A 335 1.81 7.49 -30.56
N LYS A 336 2.37 6.33 -30.17
CA LYS A 336 1.61 5.22 -29.57
C LYS A 336 1.26 5.50 -28.10
N GLY A 337 1.75 6.60 -27.52
CA GLY A 337 1.40 7.04 -26.18
C GLY A 337 2.17 6.34 -25.07
N TYR A 338 3.22 5.56 -25.38
CA TYR A 338 4.04 4.93 -24.35
C TYR A 338 4.63 5.98 -23.41
N LEU A 339 4.67 5.66 -22.12
CA LEU A 339 5.23 6.57 -21.11
C LEU A 339 6.64 6.14 -20.72
N GLU A 340 7.49 7.15 -20.52
CA GLU A 340 8.70 7.04 -19.72
C GLU A 340 8.43 7.70 -18.36
N ILE A 341 8.85 7.02 -17.30
CA ILE A 341 8.88 7.56 -15.95
C ILE A 341 10.34 7.62 -15.52
N ALA A 342 10.79 8.78 -15.06
CA ALA A 342 12.11 8.95 -14.48
C ALA A 342 12.21 8.14 -13.18
N THR A 343 12.87 6.99 -13.26
CA THR A 343 13.11 6.11 -12.11
C THR A 343 14.37 6.47 -11.35
N THR A 344 15.36 7.11 -12.00
CA THR A 344 16.64 7.51 -11.42
C THR A 344 16.71 9.01 -11.16
N GLY A 345 17.67 9.41 -10.33
CA GLY A 345 17.83 10.78 -9.88
C GLY A 345 17.17 11.00 -8.53
N GLU A 346 16.58 12.17 -8.36
CA GLU A 346 15.92 12.56 -7.12
C GLU A 346 14.62 13.32 -7.40
N GLY A 347 13.72 13.32 -6.41
CA GLY A 347 12.47 14.05 -6.49
C GLY A 347 11.79 14.16 -5.13
N THR A 348 10.58 14.70 -5.11
CA THR A 348 9.80 14.92 -3.89
C THR A 348 8.69 13.89 -3.75
N GLY A 349 7.97 13.93 -2.64
CA GLY A 349 6.88 13.02 -2.37
C GLY A 349 6.25 13.24 -1.01
N TRP A 350 5.46 12.26 -0.59
CA TRP A 350 4.93 12.19 0.76
C TRP A 350 5.08 10.79 1.34
N TYR A 351 5.42 10.72 2.62
CA TYR A 351 5.32 9.50 3.42
C TYR A 351 4.10 9.64 4.32
N ILE A 352 3.21 8.65 4.25
CA ILE A 352 1.97 8.62 5.00
C ILE A 352 1.91 7.30 5.79
N THR A 353 1.63 7.42 7.08
CA THR A 353 1.37 6.31 8.01
C THR A 353 0.57 6.83 9.21
N ASP A 354 -0.21 5.99 9.88
CA ASP A 354 -0.94 6.32 11.12
C ASP A 354 -1.71 7.66 11.12
N GLY A 355 -2.47 7.91 10.05
CA GLY A 355 -3.30 9.11 9.91
C GLY A 355 -2.51 10.41 9.70
N LYS A 356 -1.20 10.35 9.51
CA LYS A 356 -0.31 11.51 9.32
C LYS A 356 0.46 11.41 8.01
N ALA A 357 0.88 12.55 7.47
CA ALA A 357 1.76 12.65 6.32
C ALA A 357 2.89 13.65 6.57
N ILE A 358 4.08 13.37 6.05
CA ILE A 358 5.21 14.31 5.96
C ILE A 358 5.71 14.39 4.52
N ASP A 359 6.29 15.53 4.15
CA ASP A 359 7.07 15.65 2.92
C ASP A 359 8.27 14.71 2.95
N LEU A 360 8.55 14.05 1.81
CA LEU A 360 9.76 13.27 1.60
C LEU A 360 10.50 13.72 0.34
N THR A 361 11.78 13.37 0.27
CA THR A 361 12.54 13.31 -0.98
C THR A 361 12.93 11.87 -1.27
N TRP A 362 12.95 11.48 -2.54
CA TRP A 362 13.42 10.17 -2.96
C TRP A 362 14.71 10.31 -3.75
N LYS A 363 15.60 9.31 -3.65
CA LYS A 363 16.82 9.22 -4.44
C LYS A 363 16.99 7.81 -4.96
N ARG A 364 17.44 7.70 -6.21
CA ARG A 364 17.81 6.43 -6.82
C ARG A 364 18.99 6.66 -7.77
N THR A 365 20.13 6.08 -7.43
CA THR A 365 21.41 6.31 -8.12
C THR A 365 21.39 5.83 -9.57
N ASP A 366 20.86 4.64 -9.81
CA ASP A 366 20.80 4.00 -11.12
C ASP A 366 19.61 3.03 -11.21
N ASN A 367 19.43 2.39 -12.37
CA ASN A 367 18.31 1.49 -12.63
C ASN A 367 18.38 0.17 -11.83
N PHE A 368 19.54 -0.16 -11.25
CA PHE A 368 19.78 -1.41 -10.51
C PHE A 368 19.67 -1.19 -8.99
N SER A 369 19.90 0.03 -8.54
CA SER A 369 19.82 0.43 -7.14
C SER A 369 18.36 0.58 -6.68
N PRO A 370 18.05 0.29 -5.41
CA PRO A 370 16.73 0.58 -4.84
C PRO A 370 16.48 2.08 -4.71
N THR A 371 15.20 2.46 -4.61
CA THR A 371 14.81 3.83 -4.27
C THR A 371 14.87 4.00 -2.75
N ARG A 372 15.55 5.05 -2.29
CA ARG A 372 15.63 5.45 -0.89
C ARG A 372 14.84 6.73 -0.66
N TYR A 373 14.25 6.88 0.51
CA TYR A 373 13.38 7.99 0.85
C TYR A 373 13.89 8.70 2.10
N TYR A 374 13.88 10.03 2.09
CA TYR A 374 14.45 10.87 3.13
C TYR A 374 13.43 11.91 3.58
N ASP A 375 13.45 12.24 4.87
CA ASP A 375 12.69 13.36 5.43
C ASP A 375 13.30 14.71 5.00
N LYS A 376 12.65 15.81 5.42
CA LYS A 376 13.11 17.18 5.15
C LYS A 376 14.51 17.49 5.71
N ASP A 377 14.95 16.75 6.72
CA ASP A 377 16.22 16.92 7.41
C ASP A 377 17.32 16.03 6.79
N GLY A 378 16.99 15.30 5.71
CA GLY A 378 17.91 14.44 4.97
C GLY A 378 18.17 13.08 5.62
N ARG A 379 17.39 12.71 6.64
CA ARG A 379 17.47 11.39 7.28
C ARG A 379 16.61 10.40 6.52
N GLU A 380 17.12 9.19 6.29
CA GLU A 380 16.32 8.15 5.64
C GLU A 380 15.12 7.82 6.53
N ILE A 381 13.93 7.70 5.92
CA ILE A 381 12.70 7.46 6.67
C ILE A 381 12.70 6.05 7.25
N VAL A 382 12.02 5.90 8.38
CA VAL A 382 11.71 4.60 8.99
C VAL A 382 10.22 4.32 8.73
N LEU A 383 9.93 3.19 8.11
CA LEU A 383 8.57 2.74 7.86
C LEU A 383 7.98 2.09 9.11
N ASN A 384 6.69 2.25 9.34
CA ASN A 384 6.00 1.37 10.28
C ASN A 384 5.94 -0.06 9.71
N GLN A 385 5.95 -1.06 10.59
CA GLN A 385 5.85 -2.44 10.13
C GLN A 385 4.50 -2.70 9.44
N GLY A 386 4.53 -3.42 8.33
CA GLY A 386 3.37 -3.81 7.54
C GLY A 386 3.46 -3.44 6.07
N LYS A 387 2.34 -3.63 5.36
CA LYS A 387 2.26 -3.48 3.91
C LYS A 387 2.43 -2.03 3.46
N THR A 388 3.06 -1.85 2.30
CA THR A 388 3.36 -0.53 1.72
C THR A 388 2.79 -0.37 0.33
N TRP A 389 2.08 0.74 0.07
CA TRP A 389 1.65 1.12 -1.28
C TRP A 389 2.48 2.29 -1.81
N VAL A 390 3.16 2.09 -2.93
CA VAL A 390 3.98 3.11 -3.59
C VAL A 390 3.21 3.66 -4.79
N CYS A 391 2.80 4.92 -4.72
CA CYS A 391 2.14 5.64 -5.79
C CYS A 391 3.15 6.47 -6.57
N ILE A 392 3.39 6.12 -7.83
CA ILE A 392 4.24 6.91 -8.73
C ILE A 392 3.38 7.96 -9.45
N THR A 393 3.60 9.21 -9.10
CA THR A 393 2.82 10.37 -9.57
C THR A 393 3.64 11.25 -10.49
N ASP A 394 2.95 11.99 -11.37
CA ASP A 394 3.59 12.93 -12.30
C ASP A 394 3.88 14.25 -11.60
N ASN A 395 5.16 14.60 -11.49
CA ASN A 395 5.60 15.82 -10.81
C ASN A 395 5.17 17.12 -11.52
N SER A 396 4.68 17.05 -12.76
CA SER A 396 4.08 18.20 -13.46
C SER A 396 2.61 18.44 -13.06
N HIS A 397 2.01 17.53 -12.29
CA HIS A 397 0.59 17.51 -11.95
C HIS A 397 0.33 17.25 -10.45
N LEU A 398 1.17 17.82 -9.59
CA LEU A 398 1.01 17.73 -8.14
C LEU A 398 -0.30 18.33 -7.63
N ASP A 399 -0.92 19.23 -8.41
CA ASP A 399 -2.24 19.79 -8.15
C ASP A 399 -3.35 18.73 -8.06
N ARG A 400 -3.12 17.51 -8.57
CA ARG A 400 -4.06 16.39 -8.52
C ARG A 400 -3.90 15.51 -7.28
N VAL A 401 -2.76 15.62 -6.58
CA VAL A 401 -2.51 14.85 -5.36
C VAL A 401 -3.15 15.60 -4.21
N HIS A 402 -4.00 14.91 -3.45
CA HIS A 402 -4.68 15.50 -2.31
C HIS A 402 -4.49 14.64 -1.06
N ILE A 403 -4.16 15.29 0.05
CA ILE A 403 -4.08 14.69 1.38
C ILE A 403 -5.01 15.54 2.25
N TYR A 404 -6.06 14.92 2.76
CA TYR A 404 -7.11 15.58 3.53
C TYR A 404 -7.02 15.20 5.00
N ALA A 405 -7.28 16.17 5.88
CA ALA A 405 -7.29 15.96 7.31
C ALA A 405 -8.51 15.15 7.77
N ASP A 406 -9.60 15.19 7.00
CA ASP A 406 -10.83 14.46 7.27
C ASP A 406 -11.54 14.04 5.96
N ALA A 407 -12.43 13.04 6.05
CA ALA A 407 -13.16 12.52 4.90
C ALA A 407 -14.24 13.50 4.37
N ALA A 408 -14.67 14.48 5.15
CA ALA A 408 -15.67 15.46 4.71
C ALA A 408 -15.08 16.45 3.69
N GLN A 409 -13.77 16.71 3.75
CA GLN A 409 -13.04 17.55 2.78
C GLN A 409 -12.94 16.95 1.37
N MET A 410 -13.20 15.65 1.21
CA MET A 410 -13.19 14.97 -0.09
C MET A 410 -14.50 15.14 -0.88
N GLN A 411 -15.62 15.43 -0.20
CA GLN A 411 -16.95 15.60 -0.81
C GLN A 411 -17.12 16.98 -1.43
#